data_AF-A0A3N6LQE0-F1
#
_entry.id   AF-A0A3N6LQE0-F1
#
_cell.length_a   1.000
_cell.length_b   1.000
_cell.length_c   1.000
_cell.angle_alpha   90.00
_cell.angle_beta   90.00
_cell.angle_gamma   90.00
#
_symmetry.space_group_name_H-M   'P 1'
#
loop_
_entity.id
_entity.type
_entity.pdbx_description
1 polymer ?
#
loop_
_entity_poly.entity_id
_entity_poly.type
_entity_poly.pdbx_seq_one_letter_code
_entity_poly.pdbx_strand_id
1 'polypeptide(L)'
;MARKNRRNRTGSSGLSRRSALALIGGGGLIGVGASGAFDAASVNRPFGLPVRSDDEALLGIDLYDPTASSGSEVRILQLYNGFSETLTTVSVSTLSTGGITLDIDDPLVSGAFEPNQRIPVYATISCGEERTESVDLEIVVEGETERVAATRSIDVTCQRAESDPIPACDLGPTGGETAVSLRGNDSEDELSGELDVTMSGSTSVAGNVDVTGDVDLDGNSQIAGDLIAGGSVTLEGSATVDGDVVVGGSLEMSGGAQVGDGAAAIEVCGDASFSGGGGSNLGIDTLTVGDDLDVSGGYRIDAEGDIVVNGSVHWNANQLTTTGGDLSVGGDLSVSEGAKLEIDGDILVDESVAMNGNRLETTAGDLSVGDDLEVSNGRTEIDGDVLVDGALEMNGNRLESTSGDIVVEDDVAANGGTLAVGETGLIDVSGAFGMTDGWAVTVGDVTVGESLDIDTGEMTASGDTVTVAGDLNMGHGQGYPEIEADVVIGGSLNKDRGSIQGTITYED
;
A
#
# COMPACT_ATOMS: atom_id res chain seq x y z
N MET A 1 40.78 23.23 -57.63
CA MET A 1 39.50 23.92 -57.87
C MET A 1 38.74 23.84 -56.55
N ALA A 2 38.66 24.85 -55.66
CA ALA A 2 37.96 26.15 -55.77
C ALA A 2 36.49 25.94 -56.19
N ARG A 3 35.43 26.32 -55.44
CA ARG A 3 35.08 27.58 -54.73
C ARG A 3 34.05 27.27 -53.61
N LYS A 4 34.06 27.88 -52.41
CA LYS A 4 33.80 29.29 -51.99
C LYS A 4 32.33 29.75 -52.10
N ASN A 5 31.68 30.01 -50.95
CA ASN A 5 31.14 31.32 -50.49
C ASN A 5 30.48 31.18 -49.10
N ARG A 6 31.01 31.82 -48.03
CA ARG A 6 30.77 33.20 -47.50
C ARG A 6 29.36 33.37 -46.90
N ARG A 7 29.21 33.39 -45.57
CA ARG A 7 29.44 34.46 -44.54
C ARG A 7 28.41 35.60 -44.54
N ASN A 8 27.71 35.76 -43.41
CA ASN A 8 27.65 36.93 -42.49
C ASN A 8 26.80 36.50 -41.27
N ARG A 9 27.16 36.57 -39.97
CA ARG A 9 27.94 37.47 -39.08
C ARG A 9 27.19 38.75 -38.62
N THR A 10 26.76 38.71 -37.36
CA THR A 10 26.70 39.79 -36.34
C THR A 10 26.59 39.03 -35.00
N GLY A 11 27.57 38.98 -34.09
CA GLY A 11 28.20 40.09 -33.34
C GLY A 11 27.27 40.42 -32.15
N SER A 12 27.64 40.30 -30.87
CA SER A 12 28.83 40.80 -30.19
C SER A 12 28.83 40.42 -28.70
N SER A 13 30.04 40.19 -28.15
CA SER A 13 30.52 40.45 -26.76
C SER A 13 29.70 39.93 -25.56
N GLY A 14 30.18 39.06 -24.66
CA GLY A 14 31.53 38.89 -24.13
C GLY A 14 31.89 40.01 -23.16
N LEU A 15 31.93 39.74 -21.84
CA LEU A 15 32.98 40.17 -20.91
C LEU A 15 32.69 39.75 -19.45
N SER A 16 33.66 39.02 -18.90
CA SER A 16 34.02 38.93 -17.48
C SER A 16 34.16 40.31 -16.83
N ARG A 17 33.71 40.45 -15.56
CA ARG A 17 34.20 41.49 -14.65
C ARG A 17 34.21 41.04 -13.18
N ARG A 18 35.44 40.83 -12.70
CA ARG A 18 35.86 41.22 -11.34
C ARG A 18 35.67 42.74 -11.15
N SER A 19 35.49 43.12 -9.89
CA SER A 19 35.73 44.44 -9.30
C SER A 19 34.62 45.51 -9.46
N ALA A 20 33.92 45.78 -8.36
CA ALA A 20 33.52 47.14 -7.96
C ALA A 20 33.22 47.20 -6.46
N LEU A 21 34.25 47.50 -5.67
CA LEU A 21 34.10 48.19 -4.39
C LEU A 21 33.55 49.59 -4.66
N ALA A 22 32.43 49.96 -4.06
CA ALA A 22 32.06 51.32 -3.65
C ALA A 22 30.77 51.25 -2.78
N LEU A 23 30.87 51.50 -1.47
CA LEU A 23 30.64 52.81 -0.84
C LEU A 23 29.14 53.21 -0.75
N ILE A 24 28.46 52.68 0.28
CA ILE A 24 27.45 53.38 1.08
C ILE A 24 27.74 52.89 2.53
N GLY A 25 28.18 53.68 3.51
CA GLY A 25 27.91 55.09 3.73
C GLY A 25 26.68 55.28 4.61
N GLY A 26 26.63 54.64 5.78
CA GLY A 26 25.56 54.81 6.76
C GLY A 26 26.02 54.32 8.12
N GLY A 27 26.44 55.25 8.98
CA GLY A 27 26.89 54.97 10.33
C GLY A 27 25.76 54.51 11.24
N GLY A 28 26.04 53.47 12.03
CA GLY A 28 25.30 53.07 13.20
C GLY A 28 26.28 52.43 14.17
N LEU A 29 26.68 53.19 15.19
CA LEU A 29 27.47 52.72 16.32
C LEU A 29 26.70 51.60 17.05
N ILE A 30 27.29 50.41 17.18
CA ILE A 30 26.92 49.48 18.23
C ILE A 30 28.19 49.07 18.97
N GLY A 31 28.28 49.52 20.23
CA GLY A 31 29.38 49.21 21.12
C GLY A 31 29.33 47.76 21.58
N VAL A 32 30.50 47.15 21.71
CA VAL A 32 30.65 45.90 22.44
C VAL A 32 30.53 46.23 23.93
N GLY A 33 29.43 45.82 24.53
CA GLY A 33 29.16 45.85 25.96
C GLY A 33 28.54 44.50 26.35
N ALA A 34 29.09 43.91 27.41
CA ALA A 34 28.84 42.55 27.84
C ALA A 34 27.40 42.24 28.28
N SER A 35 27.05 40.95 28.14
CA SER A 35 26.10 40.13 28.91
C SER A 35 24.63 40.54 28.95
N GLY A 36 23.77 39.64 28.45
CA GLY A 36 22.37 39.50 28.85
C GLY A 36 21.38 39.52 27.68
N ALA A 37 20.65 38.41 27.53
CA ALA A 37 19.41 38.23 26.78
C ALA A 37 19.49 38.23 25.24
N PHE A 38 19.45 37.04 24.64
CA PHE A 38 18.92 36.84 23.30
C PHE A 38 17.50 36.31 23.46
N ASP A 39 16.54 37.22 23.34
CA ASP A 39 15.13 36.91 23.12
C ASP A 39 14.84 37.14 21.62
N ALA A 40 13.95 36.32 21.07
CA ALA A 40 13.77 36.02 19.66
C ALA A 40 13.96 37.19 18.66
N ALA A 41 14.79 36.97 17.64
CA ALA A 41 14.78 37.76 16.41
C ALA A 41 14.07 36.97 15.30
N SER A 42 12.78 37.23 15.10
CA SER A 42 12.05 36.82 13.90
C SER A 42 12.64 37.55 12.69
N VAL A 43 13.44 36.85 11.88
CA VAL A 43 13.94 37.36 10.60
C VAL A 43 13.13 36.71 9.49
N ASN A 44 12.22 37.47 8.88
CA ASN A 44 11.58 37.10 7.63
C ASN A 44 12.62 37.15 6.50
N ARG A 45 13.06 35.99 6.00
CA ARG A 45 14.06 35.88 4.91
C ARG A 45 13.34 35.56 3.58
N PRO A 46 13.46 36.38 2.52
CA PRO A 46 12.69 36.22 1.29
C PRO A 46 13.41 35.39 0.21
N PHE A 47 14.22 34.39 0.59
CA PHE A 47 14.87 33.50 -0.39
C PHE A 47 14.84 32.08 0.14
N GLY A 48 14.09 31.21 -0.55
CA GLY A 48 14.11 29.77 -0.34
C GLY A 48 15.52 29.25 -0.61
N LEU A 49 16.17 28.82 0.46
CA LEU A 49 17.24 27.84 0.34
C LEU A 49 16.54 26.52 0.02
N PRO A 50 17.03 25.71 -0.93
CA PRO A 50 16.58 24.33 -1.01
C PRO A 50 16.86 23.71 0.36
N VAL A 51 15.80 23.25 1.02
CA VAL A 51 15.92 22.35 2.16
C VAL A 51 16.67 21.14 1.59
N ARG A 52 17.71 20.67 2.30
CA ARG A 52 18.36 19.40 1.97
C ARG A 52 17.29 18.30 2.08
N SER A 53 17.48 17.13 1.46
CA SER A 53 16.61 15.99 1.75
C SER A 53 16.54 15.78 3.26
N ASP A 54 15.40 15.30 3.76
CA ASP A 54 15.12 15.24 5.20
C ASP A 54 16.17 14.39 5.96
N ASP A 55 16.89 13.50 5.26
CA ASP A 55 18.00 12.65 5.73
C ASP A 55 19.22 13.42 6.31
N GLU A 56 19.39 14.72 6.02
CA GLU A 56 20.46 15.55 6.61
C GLU A 56 19.94 16.55 7.65
N ALA A 57 18.67 16.46 8.06
CA ALA A 57 18.07 17.31 9.08
C ALA A 57 18.44 16.83 10.50
N LEU A 58 18.58 17.76 11.44
CA LEU A 58 18.78 17.42 12.86
C LEU A 58 17.55 16.74 13.47
N LEU A 59 16.37 16.96 12.88
CA LEU A 59 15.17 16.18 13.13
C LEU A 59 14.76 15.60 11.77
N GLY A 60 15.00 14.31 11.57
CA GLY A 60 14.44 13.58 10.42
C GLY A 60 12.96 13.35 10.66
N ILE A 61 12.15 13.47 9.61
CA ILE A 61 10.71 13.26 9.65
C ILE A 61 10.36 12.51 8.37
N ASP A 62 10.13 11.22 8.51
CA ASP A 62 9.68 10.35 7.44
C ASP A 62 8.16 10.24 7.57
N LEU A 63 7.43 10.53 6.50
CA LEU A 63 5.97 10.59 6.50
C LEU A 63 5.43 9.36 5.80
N TYR A 64 4.35 8.81 6.33
CA TYR A 64 3.59 7.74 5.70
C TYR A 64 2.20 8.30 5.36
N ASP A 65 1.71 7.94 4.17
CA ASP A 65 0.39 8.30 3.67
C ASP A 65 -0.54 7.08 3.84
N PRO A 66 -1.07 6.81 5.05
CA PRO A 66 -1.72 5.54 5.32
C PRO A 66 -3.07 5.43 4.60
N THR A 67 -3.29 4.26 4.03
CA THR A 67 -4.60 3.80 3.56
C THR A 67 -5.06 2.68 4.50
N ALA A 68 -6.10 2.92 5.31
CA ALA A 68 -6.60 1.91 6.25
C ALA A 68 -8.07 2.11 6.63
N SER A 69 -8.66 1.06 7.18
CA SER A 69 -10.02 1.04 7.71
C SER A 69 -10.18 1.96 8.94
N SER A 70 -11.37 2.56 9.09
CA SER A 70 -11.67 3.37 10.28
C SER A 70 -11.62 2.51 11.54
N GLY A 71 -10.79 2.90 12.50
CA GLY A 71 -10.54 2.17 13.74
C GLY A 71 -9.17 1.49 13.78
N SER A 72 -8.51 1.35 12.63
CA SER A 72 -7.16 0.81 12.54
C SER A 72 -6.15 1.79 13.15
N GLU A 73 -5.19 1.23 13.89
CA GLU A 73 -4.02 1.93 14.38
C GLU A 73 -2.95 1.86 13.30
N VAL A 74 -2.53 3.01 12.77
CA VAL A 74 -1.56 3.06 11.68
C VAL A 74 -0.37 3.92 12.06
N ARG A 75 0.79 3.58 11.51
CA ARG A 75 1.96 4.46 11.56
C ARG A 75 1.75 5.64 10.61
N ILE A 76 1.87 6.86 11.11
CA ILE A 76 1.68 8.09 10.32
C ILE A 76 2.98 8.83 10.02
N LEU A 77 4.01 8.65 10.85
CA LEU A 77 5.34 9.17 10.60
C LEU A 77 6.39 8.45 11.47
N GLN A 78 7.65 8.57 11.09
CA GLN A 78 8.80 8.24 11.90
C GLN A 78 9.64 9.49 12.16
N LEU A 79 10.03 9.70 13.41
CA LEU A 79 10.93 10.80 13.79
C LEU A 79 12.33 10.25 14.05
N TYR A 80 13.35 10.95 13.56
CA TYR A 80 14.76 10.67 13.83
C TYR A 80 15.42 11.82 14.60
N ASN A 81 16.04 11.52 15.74
CA ASN A 81 16.80 12.50 16.51
C ASN A 81 18.25 12.58 16.02
N GLY A 82 18.50 13.41 15.02
CA GLY A 82 19.85 13.77 14.57
C GLY A 82 20.58 14.78 15.48
N PHE A 83 20.00 15.20 16.61
CA PHE A 83 20.69 16.05 17.57
C PHE A 83 21.67 15.24 18.41
N SER A 84 22.75 15.89 18.85
CA SER A 84 23.69 15.32 19.81
C SER A 84 23.19 15.39 21.27
N GLU A 85 21.94 15.78 21.49
CA GLU A 85 21.31 15.87 22.81
C GLU A 85 20.00 15.08 22.86
N THR A 86 19.65 14.61 24.04
CA THR A 86 18.37 13.97 24.31
C THR A 86 17.24 15.00 24.26
N LEU A 87 16.22 14.71 23.45
CA LEU A 87 14.99 15.50 23.40
C LEU A 87 13.99 14.92 24.42
N THR A 88 13.39 15.79 25.21
CA THR A 88 12.57 15.43 26.38
C THR A 88 11.07 15.56 26.14
N THR A 89 10.68 16.19 25.05
CA THR A 89 9.28 16.34 24.65
C THR A 89 9.21 16.15 23.16
N VAL A 90 8.27 15.31 22.75
CA VAL A 90 7.84 15.12 21.36
C VAL A 90 6.33 15.16 21.41
N SER A 91 5.72 16.04 20.64
CA SER A 91 4.28 16.08 20.49
C SER A 91 3.93 16.21 19.02
N VAL A 92 3.05 15.33 18.55
CA VAL A 92 2.44 15.41 17.24
C VAL A 92 0.94 15.65 17.45
N SER A 93 0.38 16.60 16.70
CA SER A 93 -1.05 16.91 16.79
C SER A 93 -1.60 17.32 15.44
N THR A 94 -2.88 17.05 15.21
CA THR A 94 -3.55 17.47 13.98
C THR A 94 -3.95 18.94 14.03
N LEU A 95 -3.70 19.66 12.94
CA LEU A 95 -4.09 21.05 12.73
C LEU A 95 -5.34 21.19 11.86
N SER A 96 -5.62 20.20 10.99
CA SER A 96 -6.79 20.22 10.12
C SER A 96 -8.03 19.66 10.85
N THR A 97 -9.21 20.21 10.54
CA THR A 97 -10.51 19.74 11.05
C THR A 97 -11.33 19.20 9.89
N GLY A 98 -10.82 18.16 9.25
CA GLY A 98 -11.44 17.47 8.12
C GLY A 98 -12.52 16.48 8.54
N GLY A 99 -12.95 15.67 7.57
CA GLY A 99 -13.78 14.50 7.79
C GLY A 99 -13.00 13.30 8.37
N ILE A 100 -11.68 13.29 8.25
CA ILE A 100 -10.80 12.31 8.91
C ILE A 100 -10.31 12.88 10.24
N THR A 101 -10.36 12.06 11.29
CA THR A 101 -9.71 12.35 12.58
C THR A 101 -8.63 11.33 12.86
N LEU A 102 -7.45 11.81 13.26
CA LEU A 102 -6.35 10.99 13.76
C LEU A 102 -6.26 11.17 15.27
N ASP A 103 -6.47 10.09 16.03
CA ASP A 103 -6.15 10.04 17.45
C ASP A 103 -4.70 9.59 17.60
N ILE A 104 -3.78 10.54 17.79
CA ILE A 104 -2.34 10.29 17.76
C ILE A 104 -1.86 9.86 19.15
N ASP A 105 -1.15 8.73 19.21
CA ASP A 105 -0.56 8.25 20.45
C ASP A 105 0.61 9.14 20.90
N ASP A 106 0.78 9.25 22.23
CA ASP A 106 1.90 10.00 22.80
C ASP A 106 3.21 9.25 22.49
N PRO A 107 4.11 9.82 21.67
CA PRO A 107 5.29 9.10 21.19
C PRO A 107 6.35 8.88 22.28
N LEU A 108 6.21 9.50 23.47
CA LEU A 108 7.15 9.37 24.59
C LEU A 108 6.45 8.96 25.91
N VAL A 109 5.50 8.01 25.87
CA VAL A 109 4.70 7.56 27.04
C VAL A 109 5.53 7.35 28.33
N SER A 110 6.80 6.91 28.23
CA SER A 110 7.71 6.82 29.40
C SER A 110 9.20 7.05 29.12
N GLY A 111 9.54 7.55 27.93
CA GLY A 111 10.92 7.60 27.42
C GLY A 111 11.45 9.02 27.19
N ALA A 112 12.72 9.08 26.77
CA ALA A 112 13.31 10.27 26.19
C ALA A 112 13.72 9.93 24.76
N PHE A 113 13.79 10.93 23.89
CA PHE A 113 14.19 10.76 22.50
C PHE A 113 15.69 10.99 22.39
N GLU A 114 16.46 9.92 22.52
CA GLU A 114 17.93 9.92 22.61
C GLU A 114 18.60 10.26 21.27
N PRO A 115 19.85 10.73 21.25
CA PRO A 115 20.60 10.96 20.02
C PRO A 115 20.68 9.71 19.14
N ASN A 116 20.44 9.89 17.84
CA ASN A 116 20.33 8.86 16.81
C ASN A 116 19.17 7.87 16.98
N GLN A 117 18.27 8.09 17.94
CA GLN A 117 17.10 7.25 18.08
C GLN A 117 16.08 7.58 16.97
N ARG A 118 15.34 6.55 16.56
CA ARG A 118 14.11 6.68 15.76
C ARG A 118 12.90 6.30 16.61
N ILE A 119 11.82 7.05 16.50
CA ILE A 119 10.55 6.73 17.17
C ILE A 119 9.40 6.76 16.14
N PRO A 120 8.64 5.67 16.00
CA PRO A 120 7.42 5.70 15.21
C PRO A 120 6.33 6.48 15.96
N VAL A 121 5.42 7.08 15.20
CA VAL A 121 4.22 7.74 15.72
C VAL A 121 3.02 7.09 15.08
N TYR A 122 2.17 6.49 15.92
CA TYR A 122 0.93 5.85 15.51
C TYR A 122 -0.26 6.78 15.73
N ALA A 123 -1.30 6.56 14.95
CA ALA A 123 -2.59 7.17 15.17
C ALA A 123 -3.72 6.20 14.83
N THR A 124 -4.79 6.22 15.61
CA THR A 124 -6.03 5.57 15.22
C THR A 124 -6.78 6.45 14.22
N ILE A 125 -7.02 5.94 13.01
CA ILE A 125 -7.82 6.63 12.00
C ILE A 125 -9.30 6.52 12.35
N SER A 126 -10.07 7.58 12.15
CA SER A 126 -11.53 7.50 12.18
C SER A 126 -12.17 8.37 11.11
N CYS A 127 -13.10 7.78 10.34
CA CYS A 127 -13.93 8.48 9.37
C CYS A 127 -15.36 7.93 9.37
N GLY A 128 -16.31 8.74 8.88
CA GLY A 128 -17.72 8.36 8.80
C GLY A 128 -18.16 7.77 7.45
N GLU A 129 -17.30 7.90 6.44
CA GLU A 129 -17.45 7.39 5.07
C GLU A 129 -16.04 7.36 4.46
N GLU A 130 -15.87 6.53 3.43
CA GLU A 130 -14.61 6.44 2.70
C GLU A 130 -14.23 7.79 2.09
N ARG A 131 -12.97 8.19 2.29
CA ARG A 131 -12.41 9.43 1.76
C ARG A 131 -10.89 9.48 1.89
N THR A 132 -10.27 10.19 0.97
CA THR A 132 -8.88 10.65 1.09
C THR A 132 -8.86 12.13 1.46
N GLU A 133 -8.14 12.50 2.52
CA GLU A 133 -7.95 13.89 2.92
C GLU A 133 -6.50 14.16 3.35
N SER A 134 -5.99 15.33 2.97
CA SER A 134 -4.70 15.82 3.46
C SER A 134 -4.81 16.33 4.89
N VAL A 135 -4.10 15.70 5.82
CA VAL A 135 -4.09 16.03 7.25
C VAL A 135 -2.79 16.77 7.60
N ASP A 136 -2.94 18.03 8.02
CA ASP A 136 -1.81 18.82 8.50
C ASP A 136 -1.45 18.42 9.94
N LEU A 137 -0.19 18.04 10.15
CA LEU A 137 0.40 17.67 11.43
C LEU A 137 1.29 18.81 11.95
N GLU A 138 1.13 19.17 13.23
CA GLU A 138 2.09 19.98 13.99
C GLU A 138 2.97 19.07 14.81
N ILE A 139 4.27 19.09 14.52
CA ILE A 139 5.31 18.33 15.22
C ILE A 139 6.13 19.31 16.03
N VAL A 140 6.19 19.11 17.34
CA VAL A 140 7.01 19.90 18.25
C VAL A 140 7.92 18.98 19.03
N VAL A 141 9.22 19.22 18.94
CA VAL A 141 10.22 18.54 19.75
C VAL A 141 11.03 19.54 20.56
N GLU A 142 11.32 19.20 21.82
CA GLU A 142 12.02 20.07 22.77
C GLU A 142 13.08 19.29 23.56
N GLY A 143 14.32 19.80 23.54
CA GLY A 143 15.42 19.38 24.38
C GLY A 143 15.76 20.41 25.45
N GLU A 144 16.91 20.26 26.08
CA GLU A 144 17.38 21.22 27.10
C GLU A 144 17.74 22.56 26.47
N THR A 145 18.26 22.55 25.23
CA THR A 145 18.68 23.76 24.52
C THR A 145 18.02 23.95 23.17
N GLU A 146 17.50 22.88 22.57
CA GLU A 146 16.88 22.92 21.26
C GLU A 146 15.35 22.85 21.34
N ARG A 147 14.69 23.53 20.39
CA ARG A 147 13.26 23.40 20.15
C ARG A 147 13.01 23.49 18.66
N VAL A 148 12.38 22.47 18.10
CA VAL A 148 11.93 22.46 16.71
C VAL A 148 10.41 22.37 16.70
N ALA A 149 9.79 23.19 15.86
CA ALA A 149 8.39 23.08 15.51
C ALA A 149 8.30 23.03 13.99
N ALA A 150 7.67 21.98 13.48
CA ALA A 150 7.48 21.74 12.06
C ALA A 150 6.01 21.47 11.77
N THR A 151 5.59 21.82 10.56
CA THR A 151 4.31 21.40 10.01
C THR A 151 4.58 20.51 8.82
N ARG A 152 3.87 19.39 8.76
CA ARG A 152 3.89 18.42 7.67
C ARG A 152 2.45 18.08 7.28
N SER A 153 2.26 17.59 6.08
CA SER A 153 0.96 17.16 5.58
C SER A 153 1.13 15.74 5.09
N ILE A 154 0.22 14.86 5.49
CA ILE A 154 0.11 13.49 4.99
C ILE A 154 -1.24 13.35 4.30
N ASP A 155 -1.30 12.56 3.24
CA ASP A 155 -2.57 12.19 2.62
C ASP A 155 -3.06 10.90 3.28
N VAL A 156 -4.19 10.97 3.98
CA VAL A 156 -4.78 9.81 4.67
C VAL A 156 -5.96 9.34 3.85
N THR A 157 -5.95 8.08 3.43
CA THR A 157 -7.11 7.42 2.85
C THR A 157 -7.78 6.58 3.93
N CYS A 158 -8.90 7.06 4.44
CA CYS A 158 -9.69 6.31 5.39
C CYS A 158 -10.76 5.51 4.66
N GLN A 159 -10.69 4.20 4.78
CA GLN A 159 -11.72 3.28 4.31
C GLN A 159 -12.74 3.01 5.42
N ARG A 160 -13.93 2.56 5.04
CA ARG A 160 -15.01 2.28 5.98
C ARG A 160 -14.55 1.23 7.02
N ALA A 161 -15.02 1.33 8.27
CA ALA A 161 -14.54 0.49 9.37
C ALA A 161 -14.73 -1.02 9.13
N GLU A 162 -13.81 -1.85 9.65
CA GLU A 162 -13.83 -3.33 9.69
C GLU A 162 -15.16 -3.95 10.16
N SER A 163 -15.99 -3.18 10.88
CA SER A 163 -17.25 -3.64 11.49
C SER A 163 -18.52 -3.10 10.84
N ASP A 164 -18.39 -2.29 9.78
CA ASP A 164 -19.52 -1.78 9.04
C ASP A 164 -19.44 -2.33 7.62
N PRO A 165 -19.94 -3.57 7.38
CA PRO A 165 -19.77 -4.28 6.11
C PRO A 165 -20.09 -3.33 4.96
N ILE A 166 -19.29 -3.35 3.89
CA ILE A 166 -19.68 -2.68 2.66
C ILE A 166 -21.09 -3.21 2.35
N PRO A 167 -22.12 -2.34 2.25
CA PRO A 167 -23.48 -2.81 2.09
C PRO A 167 -23.58 -3.42 0.69
N ALA A 168 -23.31 -4.71 0.60
CA ALA A 168 -23.36 -5.49 -0.62
C ALA A 168 -24.80 -5.81 -1.05
N CYS A 169 -25.76 -4.98 -0.63
CA CYS A 169 -27.23 -5.08 -0.70
C CYS A 169 -27.95 -5.59 0.59
N ASP A 170 -29.25 -5.28 0.74
CA ASP A 170 -30.18 -5.92 1.72
C ASP A 170 -31.35 -6.51 0.90
N LEU A 171 -31.01 -7.49 0.06
CA LEU A 171 -31.97 -8.25 -0.73
C LEU A 171 -32.09 -9.65 -0.14
N GLY A 172 -33.30 -10.21 -0.17
CA GLY A 172 -33.53 -11.55 0.35
C GLY A 172 -34.83 -12.16 -0.20
N PRO A 173 -34.93 -13.50 -0.21
CA PRO A 173 -36.14 -14.18 -0.63
C PRO A 173 -37.28 -13.92 0.34
N THR A 174 -38.49 -13.84 -0.22
CA THR A 174 -39.74 -13.59 0.51
C THR A 174 -40.40 -14.88 1.02
N GLY A 175 -40.01 -16.04 0.49
CA GLY A 175 -40.47 -17.37 0.92
C GLY A 175 -41.79 -17.84 0.29
N GLY A 176 -42.28 -17.14 -0.74
CA GLY A 176 -43.50 -17.47 -1.51
C GLY A 176 -43.29 -17.63 -3.01
N GLU A 177 -42.03 -17.69 -3.45
CA GLU A 177 -41.58 -17.68 -4.84
C GLU A 177 -42.30 -18.73 -5.70
N THR A 178 -42.75 -18.29 -6.88
CA THR A 178 -43.35 -19.18 -7.89
C THR A 178 -42.33 -19.54 -8.95
N ALA A 179 -42.07 -20.84 -9.11
CA ALA A 179 -41.16 -21.33 -10.14
C ALA A 179 -41.67 -21.05 -11.58
N VAL A 180 -40.85 -20.38 -12.38
CA VAL A 180 -41.00 -20.07 -13.79
C VAL A 180 -39.84 -20.72 -14.56
N SER A 181 -40.14 -21.40 -15.66
CA SER A 181 -39.10 -22.01 -16.50
C SER A 181 -39.28 -21.63 -17.96
N LEU A 182 -38.26 -20.98 -18.54
CA LEU A 182 -38.15 -20.68 -19.96
C LEU A 182 -37.23 -21.72 -20.61
N ARG A 183 -37.62 -22.28 -21.76
CA ARG A 183 -36.86 -23.36 -22.41
C ARG A 183 -36.84 -23.25 -23.93
N GLY A 184 -35.69 -23.52 -24.53
CA GLY A 184 -35.59 -23.61 -25.99
C GLY A 184 -35.40 -22.23 -26.61
N ASN A 185 -36.34 -21.73 -27.40
CA ASN A 185 -36.27 -20.40 -28.04
C ASN A 185 -37.33 -19.45 -27.49
N ASP A 186 -37.65 -19.61 -26.20
CA ASP A 186 -38.60 -18.72 -25.53
C ASP A 186 -37.98 -17.32 -25.41
N SER A 187 -38.83 -16.31 -25.60
CA SER A 187 -38.44 -14.91 -25.42
C SER A 187 -39.51 -14.19 -24.62
N GLU A 188 -39.08 -13.54 -23.54
CA GLU A 188 -39.93 -12.67 -22.73
C GLU A 188 -39.40 -11.22 -22.80
N ASP A 189 -40.28 -10.24 -22.62
CA ASP A 189 -39.87 -8.84 -22.62
C ASP A 189 -39.17 -8.50 -21.29
N GLU A 190 -39.78 -8.83 -20.14
CA GLU A 190 -39.25 -8.62 -18.78
C GLU A 190 -39.79 -9.71 -17.86
N LEU A 191 -39.07 -10.05 -16.79
CA LEU A 191 -39.55 -10.91 -15.71
C LEU A 191 -39.48 -10.16 -14.39
N SER A 192 -40.58 -10.10 -13.65
CA SER A 192 -40.55 -9.49 -12.32
C SER A 192 -41.51 -10.11 -11.31
N GLY A 193 -41.13 -10.03 -10.04
CA GLY A 193 -41.95 -10.38 -8.88
C GLY A 193 -41.44 -11.55 -8.04
N GLU A 194 -42.33 -12.15 -7.27
CA GLU A 194 -42.04 -13.27 -6.36
C GLU A 194 -41.89 -14.58 -7.15
N LEU A 195 -40.75 -14.74 -7.83
CA LEU A 195 -40.47 -15.82 -8.78
C LEU A 195 -39.11 -16.46 -8.51
N ASP A 196 -39.04 -17.78 -8.73
CA ASP A 196 -37.78 -18.47 -9.03
C ASP A 196 -37.72 -18.66 -10.55
N VAL A 197 -36.62 -18.29 -11.20
CA VAL A 197 -36.49 -18.31 -12.65
C VAL A 197 -35.44 -19.31 -13.10
N THR A 198 -35.83 -20.28 -13.93
CA THR A 198 -34.88 -21.17 -14.61
C THR A 198 -34.94 -20.97 -16.12
N MET A 199 -33.84 -20.53 -16.72
CA MET A 199 -33.65 -20.34 -18.15
C MET A 199 -32.68 -21.40 -18.69
N SER A 200 -33.06 -22.09 -19.77
CA SER A 200 -32.21 -23.12 -20.37
C SER A 200 -32.35 -23.22 -21.88
N GLY A 201 -31.23 -23.51 -22.55
CA GLY A 201 -31.19 -23.68 -24.01
C GLY A 201 -30.76 -22.40 -24.72
N SER A 202 -31.63 -21.78 -25.50
CA SER A 202 -31.36 -20.54 -26.25
C SER A 202 -32.47 -19.51 -25.98
N THR A 203 -32.74 -19.30 -24.69
CA THR A 203 -33.81 -18.42 -24.19
C THR A 203 -33.31 -17.01 -23.98
N SER A 204 -34.17 -16.02 -24.17
CA SER A 204 -33.79 -14.61 -24.06
C SER A 204 -34.82 -13.79 -23.28
N VAL A 205 -34.39 -12.95 -22.35
CA VAL A 205 -35.21 -11.85 -21.81
C VAL A 205 -34.67 -10.55 -22.42
N ALA A 206 -35.54 -9.77 -23.07
CA ALA A 206 -35.12 -8.58 -23.81
C ALA A 206 -34.88 -7.34 -22.92
N GLY A 207 -35.42 -7.35 -21.72
CA GLY A 207 -35.24 -6.33 -20.68
C GLY A 207 -34.75 -6.96 -19.38
N ASN A 208 -35.18 -6.41 -18.26
CA ASN A 208 -34.66 -6.76 -16.95
C ASN A 208 -35.33 -8.02 -16.37
N VAL A 209 -34.60 -8.70 -15.50
CA VAL A 209 -35.11 -9.73 -14.58
C VAL A 209 -34.99 -9.17 -13.16
N ASP A 210 -36.12 -8.90 -12.51
CA ASP A 210 -36.22 -8.33 -11.15
C ASP A 210 -37.11 -9.23 -10.27
N VAL A 211 -36.49 -10.22 -9.63
CA VAL A 211 -37.21 -11.26 -8.89
C VAL A 211 -36.70 -11.39 -7.47
N THR A 212 -37.57 -11.85 -6.56
CA THR A 212 -37.16 -12.05 -5.16
C THR A 212 -36.51 -13.41 -4.91
N GLY A 213 -36.70 -14.37 -5.81
CA GLY A 213 -36.20 -15.74 -5.69
C GLY A 213 -34.86 -15.98 -6.38
N ASP A 214 -34.59 -17.26 -6.60
CA ASP A 214 -33.37 -17.72 -7.25
C ASP A 214 -33.45 -17.58 -8.78
N VAL A 215 -32.30 -17.38 -9.43
CA VAL A 215 -32.21 -17.29 -10.89
C VAL A 215 -31.11 -18.22 -11.43
N ASP A 216 -31.52 -19.23 -12.18
CA ASP A 216 -30.65 -20.20 -12.84
C ASP A 216 -30.63 -19.96 -14.36
N LEU A 217 -29.48 -19.63 -14.93
CA LEU A 217 -29.26 -19.56 -16.38
C LEU A 217 -28.27 -20.63 -16.81
N ASP A 218 -28.67 -21.50 -17.74
CA ASP A 218 -27.79 -22.48 -18.39
C ASP A 218 -27.91 -22.41 -19.92
N GLY A 219 -26.95 -23.00 -20.62
CA GLY A 219 -26.88 -23.04 -22.07
C GLY A 219 -26.45 -21.69 -22.64
N ASN A 220 -27.15 -21.20 -23.66
CA ASN A 220 -26.94 -19.88 -24.28
C ASN A 220 -28.07 -18.93 -23.87
N SER A 221 -28.45 -18.95 -22.59
CA SER A 221 -29.49 -18.08 -22.06
C SER A 221 -28.99 -16.63 -21.97
N GLN A 222 -29.82 -15.66 -22.33
CA GLN A 222 -29.43 -14.24 -22.33
C GLN A 222 -30.46 -13.38 -21.59
N ILE A 223 -29.97 -12.45 -20.76
CA ILE A 223 -30.71 -11.30 -20.26
C ILE A 223 -30.06 -10.06 -20.86
N ALA A 224 -30.81 -9.28 -21.64
CA ALA A 224 -30.27 -8.09 -22.30
C ALA A 224 -30.28 -6.83 -21.43
N GLY A 225 -30.95 -6.87 -20.28
CA GLY A 225 -30.93 -5.82 -19.27
C GLY A 225 -30.27 -6.27 -17.98
N ASP A 226 -30.68 -5.68 -16.87
CA ASP A 226 -30.15 -5.97 -15.54
C ASP A 226 -30.78 -7.24 -14.94
N LEU A 227 -30.03 -7.89 -14.06
CA LEU A 227 -30.48 -9.01 -13.24
C LEU A 227 -30.43 -8.62 -11.76
N ILE A 228 -31.60 -8.53 -11.14
CA ILE A 228 -31.77 -8.35 -9.70
C ILE A 228 -32.47 -9.60 -9.17
N ALA A 229 -31.79 -10.34 -8.29
CA ALA A 229 -32.32 -11.52 -7.63
C ALA A 229 -32.24 -11.35 -6.11
N GLY A 230 -33.35 -11.54 -5.41
CA GLY A 230 -33.34 -11.60 -3.94
C GLY A 230 -32.75 -12.91 -3.40
N GLY A 231 -32.76 -13.98 -4.19
CA GLY A 231 -32.11 -15.26 -3.89
C GLY A 231 -30.71 -15.36 -4.48
N SER A 232 -30.26 -16.59 -4.69
CA SER A 232 -28.98 -16.89 -5.34
C SER A 232 -29.09 -16.86 -6.86
N VAL A 233 -27.98 -16.60 -7.54
CA VAL A 233 -27.86 -16.63 -9.00
C VAL A 233 -26.83 -17.65 -9.43
N THR A 234 -27.18 -18.49 -10.40
CA THR A 234 -26.26 -19.43 -11.03
C THR A 234 -26.25 -19.19 -12.54
N LEU A 235 -25.07 -18.84 -13.08
CA LEU A 235 -24.84 -18.65 -14.51
C LEU A 235 -23.88 -19.73 -15.02
N GLU A 236 -24.37 -20.66 -15.83
CA GLU A 236 -23.58 -21.75 -16.39
C GLU A 236 -23.53 -21.70 -17.93
N GLY A 237 -22.62 -22.48 -18.49
CA GLY A 237 -22.55 -22.70 -19.94
C GLY A 237 -22.01 -21.47 -20.66
N SER A 238 -22.85 -20.82 -21.46
CA SER A 238 -22.56 -19.56 -22.17
C SER A 238 -23.64 -18.53 -21.87
N ALA A 239 -24.19 -18.58 -20.65
CA ALA A 239 -25.18 -17.62 -20.18
C ALA A 239 -24.61 -16.20 -20.16
N THR A 240 -25.41 -15.21 -20.56
CA THR A 240 -24.99 -13.81 -20.55
C THR A 240 -26.03 -12.92 -19.88
N VAL A 241 -25.55 -11.98 -19.07
CA VAL A 241 -26.32 -10.83 -18.59
C VAL A 241 -25.61 -9.58 -19.11
N ASP A 242 -26.28 -8.77 -19.91
CA ASP A 242 -25.64 -7.62 -20.57
C ASP A 242 -25.58 -6.38 -19.63
N GLY A 243 -26.46 -6.31 -18.63
CA GLY A 243 -26.51 -5.21 -17.64
C GLY A 243 -25.92 -5.58 -16.28
N ASP A 244 -26.28 -4.80 -15.26
CA ASP A 244 -25.80 -4.97 -13.88
C ASP A 244 -26.38 -6.24 -13.24
N VAL A 245 -25.63 -6.82 -12.29
CA VAL A 245 -26.05 -8.00 -11.53
C VAL A 245 -26.04 -7.67 -10.04
N VAL A 246 -27.21 -7.79 -9.41
CA VAL A 246 -27.38 -7.63 -7.95
C VAL A 246 -28.02 -8.89 -7.37
N VAL A 247 -27.35 -9.51 -6.40
CA VAL A 247 -27.73 -10.82 -5.87
C VAL A 247 -27.85 -10.77 -4.36
N GLY A 248 -29.02 -11.11 -3.81
CA GLY A 248 -29.28 -11.17 -2.38
C GLY A 248 -28.67 -12.38 -1.68
N GLY A 249 -28.46 -13.48 -2.42
CA GLY A 249 -27.74 -14.66 -1.97
C GLY A 249 -26.32 -14.73 -2.53
N SER A 250 -25.94 -15.92 -3.00
CA SER A 250 -24.64 -16.18 -3.62
C SER A 250 -24.70 -16.09 -5.14
N LEU A 251 -23.60 -15.70 -5.77
CA LEU A 251 -23.42 -15.73 -7.23
C LEU A 251 -22.44 -16.83 -7.63
N GLU A 252 -22.88 -17.80 -8.42
CA GLU A 252 -22.00 -18.80 -9.05
C GLU A 252 -21.96 -18.57 -10.56
N MET A 253 -20.76 -18.33 -11.11
CA MET A 253 -20.54 -18.27 -12.55
C MET A 253 -19.60 -19.37 -12.98
N SER A 254 -20.05 -20.20 -13.93
CA SER A 254 -19.27 -21.32 -14.44
C SER A 254 -19.23 -21.41 -15.97
N GLY A 255 -18.22 -22.10 -16.48
CA GLY A 255 -18.08 -22.34 -17.92
C GLY A 255 -17.56 -21.11 -18.67
N GLY A 256 -18.35 -20.58 -19.58
CA GLY A 256 -18.09 -19.35 -20.33
C GLY A 256 -19.21 -18.32 -20.13
N ALA A 257 -19.85 -18.34 -18.95
CA ALA A 257 -20.81 -17.33 -18.55
C ALA A 257 -20.16 -15.94 -18.50
N GLN A 258 -20.94 -14.88 -18.79
CA GLN A 258 -20.46 -13.51 -18.87
C GLN A 258 -21.46 -12.55 -18.23
N VAL A 259 -20.95 -11.51 -17.60
CA VAL A 259 -21.73 -10.35 -17.13
C VAL A 259 -21.10 -9.10 -17.73
N GLY A 260 -21.95 -8.25 -18.30
CA GLY A 260 -21.57 -7.00 -18.92
C GLY A 260 -20.79 -7.13 -20.23
N ASP A 261 -20.56 -5.97 -20.84
CA ASP A 261 -19.61 -5.77 -21.94
C ASP A 261 -18.41 -4.90 -21.53
N GLY A 262 -18.09 -4.88 -20.22
CA GLY A 262 -17.00 -4.10 -19.62
C GLY A 262 -17.44 -2.99 -18.66
N ALA A 263 -18.74 -2.64 -18.64
CA ALA A 263 -19.25 -1.51 -17.84
C ALA A 263 -20.34 -1.91 -16.83
N ALA A 264 -20.51 -3.20 -16.55
CA ALA A 264 -21.51 -3.68 -15.61
C ALA A 264 -20.91 -3.78 -14.20
N ALA A 265 -21.70 -3.42 -13.19
CA ALA A 265 -21.38 -3.67 -11.80
C ALA A 265 -21.93 -5.03 -11.35
N ILE A 266 -21.16 -5.73 -10.50
CA ILE A 266 -21.61 -6.94 -9.81
C ILE A 266 -21.63 -6.67 -8.31
N GLU A 267 -22.81 -6.83 -7.70
CA GLU A 267 -23.02 -6.70 -6.27
C GLU A 267 -23.65 -8.00 -5.73
N VAL A 268 -22.97 -8.65 -4.79
CA VAL A 268 -23.38 -9.94 -4.22
C VAL A 268 -23.44 -9.81 -2.70
N CYS A 269 -24.62 -9.91 -2.12
CA CYS A 269 -24.85 -9.82 -0.69
C CYS A 269 -24.16 -10.95 0.12
N GLY A 270 -23.91 -12.12 -0.49
CA GLY A 270 -23.18 -13.25 0.12
C GLY A 270 -21.92 -13.63 -0.66
N ASP A 271 -21.65 -14.94 -0.78
CA ASP A 271 -20.47 -15.46 -1.49
C ASP A 271 -20.55 -15.29 -3.02
N ALA A 272 -19.39 -15.07 -3.66
CA ALA A 272 -19.22 -15.13 -5.10
C ALA A 272 -18.21 -16.21 -5.50
N SER A 273 -18.55 -17.04 -6.48
CA SER A 273 -17.66 -18.08 -7.02
C SER A 273 -17.62 -18.04 -8.54
N PHE A 274 -16.43 -17.83 -9.09
CA PHE A 274 -16.17 -17.79 -10.53
C PHE A 274 -15.22 -18.92 -10.94
N SER A 275 -15.71 -19.85 -11.76
CA SER A 275 -14.93 -21.00 -12.19
C SER A 275 -15.03 -21.21 -13.70
N GLY A 276 -13.92 -21.49 -14.38
CA GLY A 276 -13.96 -21.53 -15.85
C GLY A 276 -12.81 -22.24 -16.51
N GLY A 277 -13.02 -22.57 -17.77
CA GLY A 277 -11.97 -23.11 -18.64
C GLY A 277 -10.98 -22.02 -19.07
N GLY A 278 -9.90 -22.42 -19.73
CA GLY A 278 -8.93 -21.48 -20.28
C GLY A 278 -9.56 -20.50 -21.28
N GLY A 279 -9.50 -19.20 -20.97
CA GLY A 279 -10.01 -18.11 -21.79
C GLY A 279 -11.34 -17.52 -21.34
N SER A 280 -11.82 -17.88 -20.14
CA SER A 280 -12.97 -17.21 -19.51
C SER A 280 -12.51 -15.84 -19.03
N ASN A 281 -13.16 -14.77 -19.48
CA ASN A 281 -12.85 -13.39 -19.12
C ASN A 281 -14.09 -12.75 -18.53
N LEU A 282 -13.97 -12.01 -17.45
CA LEU A 282 -15.04 -11.19 -16.91
C LEU A 282 -14.56 -9.74 -16.95
N GLY A 283 -15.20 -8.92 -17.79
CA GLY A 283 -14.94 -7.49 -17.88
C GLY A 283 -16.08 -6.74 -17.20
N ILE A 284 -15.77 -6.02 -16.12
CA ILE A 284 -16.75 -5.35 -15.26
C ILE A 284 -16.25 -3.96 -14.88
N ASP A 285 -17.17 -3.11 -14.44
CA ASP A 285 -16.81 -1.85 -13.80
C ASP A 285 -16.29 -2.14 -12.39
N THR A 286 -17.17 -2.57 -11.49
CA THR A 286 -16.84 -2.90 -10.10
C THR A 286 -17.31 -4.30 -9.71
N LEU A 287 -16.67 -4.86 -8.68
CA LEU A 287 -17.11 -6.08 -7.99
C LEU A 287 -17.23 -5.81 -6.50
N THR A 288 -18.41 -6.04 -5.93
CA THR A 288 -18.64 -6.00 -4.50
C THR A 288 -19.21 -7.34 -4.02
N VAL A 289 -18.54 -7.95 -3.05
CA VAL A 289 -18.92 -9.25 -2.46
C VAL A 289 -19.07 -9.11 -0.95
N GLY A 290 -20.22 -9.54 -0.44
CA GLY A 290 -20.63 -9.36 0.95
C GLY A 290 -20.00 -10.36 1.92
N ASP A 291 -19.60 -11.52 1.42
CA ASP A 291 -18.85 -12.56 2.15
C ASP A 291 -17.57 -12.90 1.35
N ASP A 292 -17.36 -14.16 0.96
CA ASP A 292 -16.11 -14.63 0.35
C ASP A 292 -16.13 -14.60 -1.19
N LEU A 293 -14.96 -14.39 -1.80
CA LEU A 293 -14.75 -14.49 -3.25
C LEU A 293 -13.79 -15.63 -3.61
N ASP A 294 -14.33 -16.64 -4.27
CA ASP A 294 -13.58 -17.76 -4.85
C ASP A 294 -13.43 -17.60 -6.37
N VAL A 295 -12.19 -17.49 -6.87
CA VAL A 295 -11.92 -17.44 -8.33
C VAL A 295 -10.99 -18.57 -8.71
N SER A 296 -11.42 -19.45 -9.61
CA SER A 296 -10.66 -20.66 -9.95
C SER A 296 -10.59 -20.99 -11.45
N GLY A 297 -9.55 -21.74 -11.80
CA GLY A 297 -9.35 -22.25 -13.15
C GLY A 297 -8.81 -21.19 -14.12
N GLY A 298 -9.24 -21.26 -15.38
CA GLY A 298 -8.69 -20.40 -16.44
C GLY A 298 -9.20 -18.97 -16.45
N TYR A 299 -9.82 -18.49 -15.37
CA TYR A 299 -10.52 -17.21 -15.30
C TYR A 299 -9.55 -16.02 -15.32
N ARG A 300 -10.02 -14.95 -15.95
CA ARG A 300 -9.46 -13.61 -15.86
C ARG A 300 -10.56 -12.64 -15.46
N ILE A 301 -10.26 -11.74 -14.53
CA ILE A 301 -11.12 -10.60 -14.21
C ILE A 301 -10.38 -9.33 -14.62
N ASP A 302 -11.08 -8.50 -15.37
CA ASP A 302 -10.70 -7.15 -15.79
C ASP A 302 -11.73 -6.19 -15.20
N ALA A 303 -11.39 -5.51 -14.11
CA ALA A 303 -12.23 -4.46 -13.51
C ALA A 303 -11.74 -3.07 -13.94
N GLU A 304 -12.66 -2.19 -14.33
CA GLU A 304 -12.36 -0.78 -14.59
C GLU A 304 -12.32 0.05 -13.30
N GLY A 305 -12.92 -0.42 -12.22
CA GLY A 305 -12.92 0.19 -10.90
C GLY A 305 -12.52 -0.80 -9.81
N ASP A 306 -13.05 -0.56 -8.61
CA ASP A 306 -12.63 -1.27 -7.40
C ASP A 306 -13.19 -2.68 -7.32
N ILE A 307 -12.41 -3.55 -6.68
CA ILE A 307 -12.86 -4.85 -6.20
C ILE A 307 -12.85 -4.83 -4.69
N VAL A 308 -14.02 -5.08 -4.13
CA VAL A 308 -14.27 -5.01 -2.70
C VAL A 308 -14.90 -6.31 -2.22
N VAL A 309 -14.25 -6.98 -1.27
CA VAL A 309 -14.70 -8.24 -0.69
C VAL A 309 -14.67 -8.11 0.82
N ASN A 310 -15.83 -8.19 1.47
CA ASN A 310 -15.91 -8.10 2.93
C ASN A 310 -15.27 -9.30 3.65
N GLY A 311 -15.29 -10.48 3.02
CA GLY A 311 -14.67 -11.70 3.54
C GLY A 311 -13.29 -11.97 2.94
N SER A 312 -12.96 -13.25 2.79
CA SER A 312 -11.69 -13.70 2.22
C SER A 312 -11.73 -13.81 0.70
N VAL A 313 -10.57 -13.63 0.08
CA VAL A 313 -10.36 -13.89 -1.35
C VAL A 313 -9.47 -15.11 -1.54
N HIS A 314 -9.98 -16.08 -2.29
CA HIS A 314 -9.23 -17.24 -2.76
C HIS A 314 -9.03 -17.17 -4.28
N TRP A 315 -7.84 -16.72 -4.68
CA TRP A 315 -7.48 -16.58 -6.08
C TRP A 315 -6.63 -17.77 -6.57
N ASN A 316 -7.28 -18.69 -7.26
CA ASN A 316 -6.69 -19.85 -7.94
C ASN A 316 -6.93 -19.74 -9.47
N ALA A 317 -6.72 -18.55 -10.03
CA ALA A 317 -7.01 -18.28 -11.43
C ALA A 317 -5.87 -17.57 -12.16
N ASN A 318 -6.01 -17.39 -13.47
CA ASN A 318 -4.90 -16.90 -14.31
C ASN A 318 -4.49 -15.47 -13.96
N GLN A 319 -5.44 -14.53 -13.94
CA GLN A 319 -5.10 -13.12 -13.85
C GLN A 319 -6.22 -12.23 -13.32
N LEU A 320 -5.88 -11.37 -12.38
CA LEU A 320 -6.71 -10.24 -11.97
C LEU A 320 -6.07 -8.95 -12.48
N THR A 321 -6.88 -8.06 -13.03
CA THR A 321 -6.46 -6.70 -13.39
C THR A 321 -7.51 -5.69 -12.98
N THR A 322 -7.11 -4.63 -12.28
CA THR A 322 -7.92 -3.41 -12.12
C THR A 322 -7.33 -2.28 -12.98
N THR A 323 -8.15 -1.34 -13.43
CA THR A 323 -7.71 -0.19 -14.23
C THR A 323 -8.16 1.12 -13.59
N GLY A 324 -7.41 1.58 -12.59
CA GLY A 324 -7.72 2.80 -11.84
C GLY A 324 -8.56 2.57 -10.59
N GLY A 325 -8.64 1.31 -10.14
CA GLY A 325 -9.30 0.93 -8.90
C GLY A 325 -8.43 0.07 -7.99
N ASP A 326 -8.87 0.00 -6.75
CA ASP A 326 -8.19 -0.67 -5.65
C ASP A 326 -8.67 -2.13 -5.48
N LEU A 327 -7.92 -2.91 -4.71
CA LEU A 327 -8.36 -4.20 -4.20
C LEU A 327 -8.46 -4.12 -2.67
N SER A 328 -9.67 -4.24 -2.13
CA SER A 328 -9.93 -4.24 -0.69
C SER A 328 -10.52 -5.59 -0.26
N VAL A 329 -9.90 -6.24 0.73
CA VAL A 329 -10.25 -7.55 1.25
C VAL A 329 -10.35 -7.48 2.77
N GLY A 330 -11.55 -7.69 3.31
CA GLY A 330 -11.81 -7.62 4.76
C GLY A 330 -11.34 -8.84 5.57
N GLY A 331 -10.91 -9.91 4.90
CA GLY A 331 -10.26 -11.07 5.51
C GLY A 331 -8.96 -11.44 4.81
N ASP A 332 -8.61 -12.73 4.81
CA ASP A 332 -7.42 -13.21 4.11
C ASP A 332 -7.45 -13.06 2.57
N LEU A 333 -6.30 -12.73 1.97
CA LEU A 333 -6.04 -12.86 0.53
C LEU A 333 -5.07 -14.01 0.26
N SER A 334 -5.59 -15.12 -0.31
CA SER A 334 -4.78 -16.25 -0.74
C SER A 334 -4.68 -16.33 -2.26
N VAL A 335 -3.46 -16.33 -2.79
CA VAL A 335 -3.20 -16.40 -4.24
C VAL A 335 -2.36 -17.62 -4.55
N SER A 336 -2.71 -18.35 -5.61
CA SER A 336 -2.04 -19.60 -6.00
C SER A 336 -1.96 -19.80 -7.53
N GLU A 337 -1.33 -20.90 -7.94
CA GLU A 337 -1.22 -21.35 -9.34
C GLU A 337 -0.45 -20.44 -10.30
N GLY A 338 0.41 -19.56 -9.78
CA GLY A 338 1.20 -18.65 -10.62
C GLY A 338 0.35 -17.56 -11.24
N ALA A 339 -0.72 -17.18 -10.53
CA ALA A 339 -1.59 -16.07 -10.89
C ALA A 339 -0.78 -14.77 -11.04
N LYS A 340 -1.32 -13.88 -11.86
CA LYS A 340 -0.85 -12.50 -11.96
C LYS A 340 -1.93 -11.54 -11.50
N LEU A 341 -1.65 -10.78 -10.44
CA LEU A 341 -2.50 -9.70 -9.95
C LEU A 341 -1.81 -8.39 -10.36
N GLU A 342 -2.50 -7.59 -11.16
CA GLU A 342 -2.09 -6.25 -11.57
C GLU A 342 -3.13 -5.25 -11.08
N ILE A 343 -2.83 -4.56 -9.99
CA ILE A 343 -3.75 -3.59 -9.39
C ILE A 343 -3.23 -2.20 -9.74
N ASP A 344 -4.08 -1.28 -10.20
CA ASP A 344 -3.60 0.06 -10.56
C ASP A 344 -3.36 0.91 -9.30
N GLY A 345 -4.30 0.85 -8.36
CA GLY A 345 -4.24 1.56 -7.08
C GLY A 345 -3.76 0.68 -5.93
N ASP A 346 -4.35 0.90 -4.77
CA ASP A 346 -3.95 0.33 -3.50
C ASP A 346 -4.45 -1.11 -3.33
N ILE A 347 -3.72 -1.87 -2.52
CA ILE A 347 -4.12 -3.19 -2.06
C ILE A 347 -4.22 -3.15 -0.55
N LEU A 348 -5.42 -3.42 -0.05
CA LEU A 348 -5.72 -3.48 1.38
C LEU A 348 -6.25 -4.85 1.73
N VAL A 349 -5.62 -5.45 2.72
CA VAL A 349 -6.02 -6.74 3.26
C VAL A 349 -6.02 -6.60 4.78
N ASP A 350 -7.21 -6.69 5.38
CA ASP A 350 -7.38 -6.48 6.82
C ASP A 350 -6.74 -7.61 7.65
N GLU A 351 -6.65 -8.84 7.11
CA GLU A 351 -5.97 -9.98 7.74
C GLU A 351 -4.65 -10.31 7.00
N SER A 352 -4.43 -11.58 6.63
CA SER A 352 -3.16 -12.04 6.08
C SER A 352 -3.15 -12.15 4.55
N VAL A 353 -1.97 -11.98 3.96
CA VAL A 353 -1.74 -12.22 2.54
C VAL A 353 -0.81 -13.42 2.37
N ALA A 354 -1.26 -14.43 1.63
CA ALA A 354 -0.46 -15.62 1.32
C ALA A 354 -0.35 -15.85 -0.19
N MET A 355 0.88 -15.76 -0.72
CA MET A 355 1.15 -15.93 -2.16
C MET A 355 2.30 -16.89 -2.42
N ASN A 356 2.08 -17.92 -3.26
CA ASN A 356 3.12 -18.86 -3.66
C ASN A 356 3.22 -19.05 -5.18
N GLY A 357 4.36 -18.62 -5.74
CA GLY A 357 4.67 -18.74 -7.16
C GLY A 357 4.03 -17.67 -8.03
N ASN A 358 3.41 -16.66 -7.43
CA ASN A 358 2.58 -15.66 -8.11
C ASN A 358 3.36 -14.39 -8.43
N ARG A 359 2.71 -13.53 -9.22
CA ARG A 359 3.16 -12.16 -9.49
C ARG A 359 2.10 -11.19 -8.98
N LEU A 360 2.49 -10.31 -8.06
CA LEU A 360 1.68 -9.19 -7.62
C LEU A 360 2.38 -7.89 -8.04
N GLU A 361 1.64 -7.00 -8.69
CA GLU A 361 2.15 -5.69 -9.10
C GLU A 361 1.11 -4.60 -8.85
N THR A 362 1.54 -3.48 -8.26
CA THR A 362 0.81 -2.22 -8.31
C THR A 362 1.44 -1.26 -9.32
N THR A 363 0.68 -0.36 -9.93
CA THR A 363 1.22 0.66 -10.86
C THR A 363 1.32 2.05 -10.23
N ALA A 364 0.49 2.35 -9.23
CA ALA A 364 0.43 3.64 -8.54
C ALA A 364 -0.28 3.50 -7.17
N GLY A 365 0.12 2.52 -6.36
CA GLY A 365 -0.48 2.30 -5.05
C GLY A 365 0.36 1.47 -4.10
N ASP A 366 -0.10 1.45 -2.85
CA ASP A 366 0.55 0.83 -1.71
C ASP A 366 0.02 -0.60 -1.49
N LEU A 367 0.74 -1.37 -0.68
CA LEU A 367 0.27 -2.64 -0.13
C LEU A 367 0.19 -2.51 1.40
N SER A 368 -1.01 -2.62 1.95
CA SER A 368 -1.26 -2.67 3.40
C SER A 368 -1.84 -4.02 3.81
N VAL A 369 -1.20 -4.67 4.78
CA VAL A 369 -1.58 -5.98 5.31
C VAL A 369 -1.72 -5.88 6.83
N GLY A 370 -2.92 -6.13 7.36
CA GLY A 370 -3.25 -5.96 8.78
C GLY A 370 -2.71 -7.09 9.69
N ASP A 371 -2.37 -8.25 9.12
CA ASP A 371 -1.64 -9.31 9.81
C ASP A 371 -0.36 -9.69 9.04
N ASP A 372 -0.18 -10.97 8.68
CA ASP A 372 1.06 -11.49 8.14
C ASP A 372 1.10 -11.43 6.60
N LEU A 373 2.28 -11.10 6.05
CA LEU A 373 2.56 -11.19 4.62
C LEU A 373 3.49 -12.38 4.33
N GLU A 374 2.95 -13.47 3.78
CA GLU A 374 3.72 -14.63 3.32
C GLU A 374 3.85 -14.64 1.79
N VAL A 375 5.09 -14.45 1.30
CA VAL A 375 5.39 -14.43 -0.14
C VAL A 375 6.48 -15.43 -0.52
N SER A 376 6.16 -16.34 -1.43
CA SER A 376 7.01 -17.47 -1.81
C SER A 376 7.19 -17.58 -3.31
N ASN A 377 8.41 -17.90 -3.78
CA ASN A 377 8.75 -18.31 -5.16
C ASN A 377 8.22 -17.43 -6.31
N GLY A 378 7.93 -16.15 -6.04
CA GLY A 378 7.24 -15.26 -6.95
C GLY A 378 7.92 -13.90 -7.05
N ARG A 379 7.11 -12.90 -7.43
CA ARG A 379 7.49 -11.49 -7.40
C ARG A 379 6.34 -10.66 -6.85
N THR A 380 6.64 -9.78 -5.92
CA THR A 380 5.76 -8.73 -5.42
C THR A 380 6.46 -7.40 -5.69
N GLU A 381 5.93 -6.58 -6.60
CA GLU A 381 6.51 -5.31 -7.01
C GLU A 381 5.47 -4.22 -6.78
N ILE A 382 5.65 -3.42 -5.73
CA ILE A 382 4.71 -2.40 -5.29
C ILE A 382 5.28 -1.03 -5.66
N ASP A 383 4.49 -0.15 -6.27
CA ASP A 383 4.95 1.18 -6.65
C ASP A 383 5.27 2.00 -5.40
N GLY A 384 4.32 2.11 -4.47
CA GLY A 384 4.46 2.85 -3.21
C GLY A 384 4.89 1.99 -2.03
N ASP A 385 4.38 2.28 -0.85
CA ASP A 385 4.78 1.67 0.42
C ASP A 385 4.29 0.22 0.53
N VAL A 386 5.06 -0.58 1.29
CA VAL A 386 4.63 -1.89 1.77
C VAL A 386 4.57 -1.84 3.28
N LEU A 387 3.36 -1.87 3.81
CA LEU A 387 3.05 -1.81 5.24
C LEU A 387 2.51 -3.18 5.67
N VAL A 388 3.16 -3.79 6.66
CA VAL A 388 2.76 -5.08 7.23
C VAL A 388 2.70 -4.95 8.75
N ASP A 389 1.50 -5.04 9.32
CA ASP A 389 1.28 -4.91 10.76
C ASP A 389 1.72 -6.17 11.53
N GLY A 390 1.73 -7.33 10.88
CA GLY A 390 2.26 -8.58 11.40
C GLY A 390 3.69 -8.89 10.91
N ALA A 391 3.96 -10.18 10.72
CA ALA A 391 5.25 -10.67 10.28
C ALA A 391 5.34 -10.73 8.74
N LEU A 392 6.54 -10.50 8.21
CA LEU A 392 6.85 -10.70 6.80
C LEU A 392 7.67 -11.97 6.63
N GLU A 393 7.08 -13.01 6.04
CA GLU A 393 7.78 -14.24 5.66
C GLU A 393 8.03 -14.29 4.14
N MET A 394 9.30 -14.35 3.75
CA MET A 394 9.69 -14.49 2.35
C MET A 394 10.43 -15.80 2.11
N ASN A 395 9.99 -16.59 1.14
CA ASN A 395 10.66 -17.82 0.74
C ASN A 395 11.02 -17.80 -0.74
N GLY A 396 12.20 -17.26 -1.07
CA GLY A 396 12.71 -17.18 -2.45
C GLY A 396 11.96 -16.20 -3.36
N ASN A 397 11.13 -15.33 -2.78
CA ASN A 397 10.38 -14.30 -3.50
C ASN A 397 11.24 -13.03 -3.69
N ARG A 398 10.96 -12.23 -4.74
CA ARG A 398 11.44 -10.84 -4.83
C ARG A 398 10.29 -9.92 -4.41
N LEU A 399 10.38 -9.35 -3.21
CA LEU A 399 9.53 -8.25 -2.76
C LEU A 399 10.29 -6.94 -2.94
N GLU A 400 9.69 -6.01 -3.68
CA GLU A 400 10.27 -4.71 -3.99
C GLU A 400 9.22 -3.62 -3.86
N SER A 401 9.46 -2.62 -3.01
CA SER A 401 8.80 -1.31 -3.10
C SER A 401 9.64 -0.41 -4.01
N THR A 402 9.07 0.19 -5.05
CA THR A 402 9.87 0.89 -6.07
C THR A 402 10.04 2.38 -5.82
N SER A 403 9.12 2.99 -5.09
CA SER A 403 9.12 4.43 -4.78
C SER A 403 8.78 4.75 -3.32
N GLY A 404 8.40 3.74 -2.53
CA GLY A 404 8.09 3.85 -1.12
C GLY A 404 9.05 3.09 -0.22
N ASP A 405 8.60 2.92 1.02
CA ASP A 405 9.26 2.22 2.11
C ASP A 405 8.75 0.78 2.24
N ILE A 406 9.51 -0.03 2.97
CA ILE A 406 9.00 -1.29 3.52
C ILE A 406 9.01 -1.18 5.04
N VAL A 407 7.84 -1.25 5.64
CA VAL A 407 7.63 -1.18 7.08
C VAL A 407 6.97 -2.47 7.54
N VAL A 408 7.59 -3.13 8.51
CA VAL A 408 7.08 -4.36 9.13
C VAL A 408 7.06 -4.17 10.65
N GLU A 409 5.88 -4.31 11.24
CA GLU A 409 5.68 -4.04 12.67
C GLU A 409 6.04 -5.22 13.59
N ASP A 410 6.21 -6.42 13.02
CA ASP A 410 6.74 -7.59 13.73
C ASP A 410 8.05 -8.09 13.08
N ASP A 411 8.29 -9.41 13.11
CA ASP A 411 9.48 -10.06 12.60
C ASP A 411 9.51 -10.14 11.06
N VAL A 412 10.71 -10.01 10.48
CA VAL A 412 11.00 -10.33 9.08
C VAL A 412 11.80 -11.63 9.01
N ALA A 413 11.29 -12.61 8.27
CA ALA A 413 11.98 -13.85 7.93
C ALA A 413 12.25 -13.94 6.41
N ALA A 414 13.40 -13.44 5.96
CA ALA A 414 13.81 -13.45 4.56
C ALA A 414 14.65 -14.68 4.20
N ASN A 415 13.97 -15.78 3.87
CA ASN A 415 14.57 -17.06 3.46
C ASN A 415 14.75 -17.12 1.93
N GLY A 416 15.84 -16.54 1.46
CA GLY A 416 16.16 -16.47 0.05
C GLY A 416 15.35 -15.39 -0.69
N GLY A 417 15.75 -15.10 -1.92
CA GLY A 417 15.09 -14.08 -2.71
C GLY A 417 15.65 -12.68 -2.46
N THR A 418 14.82 -11.65 -2.60
CA THR A 418 15.25 -10.25 -2.49
C THR A 418 14.18 -9.41 -1.82
N LEU A 419 14.52 -8.77 -0.71
CA LEU A 419 13.78 -7.66 -0.11
C LEU A 419 14.43 -6.36 -0.58
N ALA A 420 13.69 -5.50 -1.26
CA ALA A 420 14.27 -4.28 -1.82
C ALA A 420 13.36 -3.07 -1.72
N VAL A 421 13.98 -1.90 -1.56
CA VAL A 421 13.34 -0.62 -1.78
C VAL A 421 14.04 0.16 -2.88
N GLY A 422 13.30 1.06 -3.52
CA GLY A 422 13.74 1.88 -4.63
C GLY A 422 14.78 2.94 -4.27
N GLU A 423 14.91 3.97 -5.11
CA GLU A 423 16.00 4.95 -5.02
C GLU A 423 15.93 5.87 -3.78
N THR A 424 14.82 5.88 -3.05
CA THR A 424 14.57 6.82 -1.94
C THR A 424 13.93 6.20 -0.69
N GLY A 425 13.68 4.90 -0.68
CA GLY A 425 12.98 4.23 0.42
C GLY A 425 13.90 3.67 1.49
N LEU A 426 13.34 3.36 2.66
CA LEU A 426 13.98 2.68 3.77
C LEU A 426 13.36 1.30 4.03
N ILE A 427 14.05 0.48 4.83
CA ILE A 427 13.47 -0.75 5.40
C ILE A 427 13.41 -0.56 6.91
N ASP A 428 12.20 -0.58 7.47
CA ASP A 428 11.99 -0.52 8.91
C ASP A 428 11.30 -1.77 9.44
N VAL A 429 11.95 -2.42 10.38
CA VAL A 429 11.47 -3.63 11.04
C VAL A 429 11.41 -3.36 12.54
N SER A 430 10.21 -3.32 13.11
CA SER A 430 10.02 -3.12 14.55
C SER A 430 10.49 -4.36 15.34
N GLY A 431 10.32 -5.57 14.78
CA GLY A 431 10.76 -6.84 15.37
C GLY A 431 12.20 -7.24 15.04
N ALA A 432 12.43 -8.55 15.00
CA ALA A 432 13.70 -9.15 14.58
C ALA A 432 13.75 -9.32 13.05
N PHE A 433 14.94 -9.16 12.47
CA PHE A 433 15.15 -9.38 11.05
C PHE A 433 16.11 -10.56 10.85
N GLY A 434 15.56 -11.70 10.45
CA GLY A 434 16.30 -12.90 10.06
C GLY A 434 16.48 -13.02 8.54
N MET A 435 17.70 -13.33 8.10
CA MET A 435 18.04 -13.56 6.69
C MET A 435 18.82 -14.85 6.50
N THR A 436 18.32 -15.72 5.62
CA THR A 436 19.00 -16.95 5.18
C THR A 436 19.01 -17.06 3.66
N ASP A 437 20.19 -17.10 3.03
CA ASP A 437 20.43 -17.14 1.59
C ASP A 437 19.74 -16.01 0.77
N GLY A 438 19.32 -14.92 1.42
CA GLY A 438 18.59 -13.79 0.83
C GLY A 438 19.45 -12.55 0.54
N TRP A 439 18.85 -11.61 -0.19
CA TRP A 439 19.40 -10.27 -0.41
C TRP A 439 18.46 -9.22 0.19
N ALA A 440 19.00 -8.28 0.96
CA ALA A 440 18.31 -7.06 1.34
C ALA A 440 19.03 -5.89 0.67
N VAL A 441 18.30 -5.10 -0.13
CA VAL A 441 18.90 -4.00 -0.90
C VAL A 441 18.06 -2.74 -0.72
N THR A 442 18.66 -1.73 -0.11
CA THR A 442 18.06 -0.42 0.03
C THR A 442 19.04 0.67 -0.41
N VAL A 443 18.50 1.79 -0.87
CA VAL A 443 19.28 3.01 -1.09
C VAL A 443 19.24 3.90 0.16
N GLY A 444 18.27 3.71 1.07
CA GLY A 444 18.11 4.39 2.35
C GLY A 444 18.61 3.60 3.58
N ASP A 445 18.16 4.02 4.77
CA ASP A 445 18.46 3.36 6.05
C ASP A 445 17.80 1.98 6.16
N VAL A 446 18.41 1.11 6.98
CA VAL A 446 17.75 -0.11 7.49
C VAL A 446 17.68 -0.01 9.01
N THR A 447 16.49 -0.17 9.56
CA THR A 447 16.26 -0.15 11.00
C THR A 447 15.67 -1.47 11.46
N VAL A 448 16.20 -2.01 12.56
CA VAL A 448 15.76 -3.24 13.19
C VAL A 448 15.59 -3.00 14.69
N GLY A 449 14.35 -3.09 15.18
CA GLY A 449 13.98 -2.80 16.56
C GLY A 449 14.39 -3.89 17.55
N GLU A 450 14.62 -5.11 17.08
CA GLU A 450 15.23 -6.18 17.86
C GLU A 450 16.59 -6.62 17.31
N SER A 451 16.76 -7.92 17.01
CA SER A 451 18.02 -8.50 16.57
C SER A 451 18.04 -8.67 15.07
N LEU A 452 19.20 -8.41 14.45
CA LEU A 452 19.46 -8.70 13.04
C LEU A 452 20.32 -9.97 12.97
N ASP A 453 19.78 -11.05 12.38
CA ASP A 453 20.49 -12.31 12.17
C ASP A 453 20.69 -12.59 10.67
N ILE A 454 21.94 -12.51 10.22
CA ILE A 454 22.31 -12.79 8.83
C ILE A 454 23.15 -14.05 8.78
N ASP A 455 22.49 -15.14 8.39
CA ASP A 455 23.07 -16.48 8.42
C ASP A 455 23.95 -16.71 7.17
N THR A 456 23.33 -16.50 6.02
CA THR A 456 23.92 -16.42 4.69
C THR A 456 23.14 -15.37 3.90
N GLY A 457 23.80 -14.53 3.11
CA GLY A 457 23.12 -13.44 2.40
C GLY A 457 23.96 -12.18 2.36
N GLU A 458 23.40 -11.12 1.83
CA GLU A 458 24.05 -9.81 1.75
C GLU A 458 22.99 -8.72 1.96
N MET A 459 23.41 -7.69 2.69
CA MET A 459 22.63 -6.50 2.95
C MET A 459 23.43 -5.30 2.44
N THR A 460 22.80 -4.52 1.57
CA THR A 460 23.38 -3.29 1.02
C THR A 460 22.47 -2.13 1.39
N ALA A 461 23.01 -1.15 2.11
CA ALA A 461 22.36 0.14 2.35
C ALA A 461 23.25 1.24 1.75
N SER A 462 22.99 1.57 0.49
CA SER A 462 23.92 2.33 -0.34
C SER A 462 23.85 3.84 -0.10
N GLY A 463 24.49 4.31 0.97
CA GLY A 463 24.56 5.74 1.29
C GLY A 463 24.35 6.05 2.77
N ASP A 464 23.84 5.05 3.50
CA ASP A 464 23.12 5.23 4.75
C ASP A 464 23.48 4.15 5.79
N THR A 465 22.72 4.07 6.88
CA THR A 465 23.07 3.34 8.10
C THR A 465 22.18 2.12 8.30
N VAL A 466 22.78 1.03 8.76
CA VAL A 466 22.04 -0.11 9.34
C VAL A 466 22.03 0.06 10.85
N THR A 467 20.86 0.31 11.42
CA THR A 467 20.67 0.50 12.86
C THR A 467 19.97 -0.72 13.45
N VAL A 468 20.60 -1.36 14.43
CA VAL A 468 20.07 -2.54 15.11
C VAL A 468 20.02 -2.24 16.60
N ALA A 469 18.82 -2.15 17.19
CA ALA A 469 18.67 -1.86 18.60
C ALA A 469 19.13 -3.03 19.50
N GLY A 470 18.99 -4.27 19.02
CA GLY A 470 19.42 -5.49 19.70
C GLY A 470 20.78 -6.01 19.22
N ASP A 471 20.91 -7.35 19.19
CA ASP A 471 22.15 -8.01 18.78
C ASP A 471 22.26 -8.08 17.25
N LEU A 472 23.47 -7.87 16.73
CA LEU A 472 23.80 -8.17 15.33
C LEU A 472 24.54 -9.51 15.27
N ASN A 473 23.89 -10.54 14.73
CA ASN A 473 24.43 -11.88 14.54
C ASN A 473 24.80 -12.09 13.06
N MET A 474 26.03 -12.52 12.80
CA MET A 474 26.53 -12.76 11.44
C MET A 474 27.26 -14.10 11.32
N GLY A 475 26.74 -14.98 10.46
CA GLY A 475 27.49 -16.08 9.87
C GLY A 475 27.49 -17.38 10.67
N HIS A 476 26.35 -17.78 11.24
CA HIS A 476 26.20 -19.11 11.86
C HIS A 476 26.13 -20.27 10.83
N GLY A 477 25.93 -19.96 9.53
CA GLY A 477 25.90 -20.89 8.39
C GLY A 477 27.19 -21.11 7.56
N GLN A 478 27.04 -21.60 6.31
CA GLN A 478 28.14 -21.88 5.35
C GLN A 478 28.50 -20.70 4.43
N GLY A 479 27.96 -19.51 4.68
CA GLY A 479 28.16 -18.30 3.86
C GLY A 479 29.15 -17.29 4.44
N TYR A 480 29.29 -16.17 3.73
CA TYR A 480 30.02 -14.98 4.17
C TYR A 480 29.06 -13.79 4.08
N PRO A 481 28.30 -13.51 5.15
CA PRO A 481 27.38 -12.39 5.13
C PRO A 481 28.12 -11.08 4.95
N GLU A 482 27.54 -10.15 4.20
CA GLU A 482 28.14 -8.86 3.90
C GLU A 482 27.14 -7.75 4.22
N ILE A 483 27.59 -6.74 4.97
CA ILE A 483 26.87 -5.47 5.15
C ILE A 483 27.71 -4.38 4.50
N GLU A 484 27.17 -3.77 3.45
CA GLU A 484 27.80 -2.65 2.73
C GLU A 484 27.25 -1.30 3.22
N ALA A 485 27.38 -1.02 4.52
CA ALA A 485 26.86 0.20 5.17
C ALA A 485 27.64 0.55 6.44
N ASP A 486 27.43 1.77 6.96
CA ASP A 486 27.75 2.10 8.35
C ASP A 486 26.74 1.37 9.27
N VAL A 487 27.19 0.90 10.44
CA VAL A 487 26.36 0.07 11.34
C VAL A 487 26.36 0.64 12.75
N VAL A 488 25.17 0.80 13.31
CA VAL A 488 24.93 1.18 14.72
C VAL A 488 24.28 0.01 15.44
N ILE A 489 24.83 -0.36 16.61
CA ILE A 489 24.41 -1.56 17.36
C ILE A 489 24.12 -1.18 18.81
N GLY A 490 22.89 -1.39 19.27
CA GLY A 490 22.52 -1.22 20.68
C GLY A 490 22.89 -2.42 21.56
N GLY A 491 22.96 -3.62 21.00
CA GLY A 491 23.37 -4.85 21.67
C GLY A 491 24.82 -5.29 21.40
N SER A 492 24.98 -6.59 21.19
CA SER A 492 26.27 -7.23 20.94
C SER A 492 26.47 -7.54 19.46
N LEU A 493 27.70 -7.40 18.98
CA LEU A 493 28.11 -7.93 17.67
C LEU A 493 28.64 -9.35 17.81
N ASN A 494 27.87 -10.33 17.35
CA ASN A 494 28.24 -11.75 17.29
C ASN A 494 28.60 -12.14 15.85
N LYS A 495 29.87 -11.99 15.50
CA LYS A 495 30.36 -12.22 14.14
C LYS A 495 31.30 -13.42 14.06
N ASP A 496 30.79 -14.54 13.56
CA ASP A 496 31.58 -15.74 13.28
C ASP A 496 32.30 -15.63 11.92
N ARG A 497 31.58 -15.15 10.90
CA ARG A 497 32.05 -14.94 9.52
C ARG A 497 31.39 -13.70 8.89
N GLY A 498 31.93 -13.23 7.77
CA GLY A 498 31.36 -12.10 7.01
C GLY A 498 32.16 -10.79 7.06
N SER A 499 31.69 -9.77 6.35
CA SER A 499 32.27 -8.42 6.26
C SER A 499 31.25 -7.36 6.63
N ILE A 500 31.71 -6.30 7.27
CA ILE A 500 31.00 -5.02 7.37
C ILE A 500 31.97 -4.03 6.71
N GLN A 501 31.56 -3.39 5.63
CA GLN A 501 32.45 -2.50 4.87
C GLN A 501 32.50 -1.07 5.45
N GLY A 502 31.46 -0.64 6.16
CA GLY A 502 31.43 0.66 6.85
C GLY A 502 32.00 0.65 8.27
N THR A 503 31.72 1.73 8.99
CA THR A 503 32.07 1.93 10.39
C THR A 503 31.10 1.20 11.31
N ILE A 504 31.58 0.83 12.50
CA ILE A 504 30.77 0.16 13.52
C ILE A 504 30.74 1.07 14.75
N THR A 505 29.54 1.44 15.18
CA THR A 505 29.27 2.24 16.36
C THR A 505 28.38 1.45 17.31
N TYR A 506 28.60 1.61 18.62
CA TYR A 506 27.74 1.04 19.65
C TYR A 506 26.98 2.17 20.35
N GLU A 507 25.69 1.96 20.63
CA GLU A 507 24.94 2.86 21.50
C GLU A 507 25.37 2.60 22.97
N ASP A 508 25.58 3.68 23.74
CA ASP A 508 26.16 3.66 25.10
C ASP A 508 25.14 3.31 26.20
#